data_AF-A0A7V9GL42-F1
#
_entry.id   AF-A0A7V9GL42-F1
#
_cell.length_a   1.000
_cell.length_b   1.000
_cell.length_c   1.000
_cell.angle_alpha   90.00
_cell.angle_beta   90.00
_cell.angle_gamma   90.00
#
_symmetry.space_group_name_H-M   'P 1'
#
loop_
_entity.id
_entity.type
_entity.pdbx_description
1 polymer ?
#
loop_
_entity_poly.entity_id
_entity_poly.type
_entity_poly.pdbx_seq_one_letter_code
_entity_poly.pdbx_strand_id
1 'polypeptide(L)'
;MPEILFNVFIFFYGWYCWTFAEYMIHRFWSHTKGNKSRLNSLTRHQHHHSHPTEIRVTVFHRGCMFFTCLILLLTGIYIHFIFFYIAGLMTGFSLFSLIHYILHQSWAEKLFPALLEFHMVHHLKQPDRCFGVSVTWWDRVFKTTPASGSKISTKIISFYYGGAKGKKNQPTRFSLDESLLNDS
;
A
#
# COMPACT_ATOMS: atom_id res chain seq x y z
N MET A 1 16.33 27.56 -16.15
CA MET A 1 16.80 26.64 -15.07
C MET A 1 15.98 26.72 -13.78
N PRO A 2 15.68 27.89 -13.17
CA PRO A 2 14.93 27.94 -11.91
C PRO A 2 13.49 27.39 -12.01
N GLU A 3 12.81 27.60 -13.14
CA GLU A 3 11.47 27.06 -13.38
C GLU A 3 11.43 25.53 -13.42
N ILE A 4 12.45 24.89 -13.99
CA ILE A 4 12.55 23.42 -14.04
C ILE A 4 12.72 22.88 -12.62
N LEU A 5 13.63 23.48 -11.83
CA LEU A 5 13.84 23.09 -10.44
C LEU A 5 12.57 23.29 -9.60
N PHE A 6 11.85 24.39 -9.84
CA PHE A 6 10.55 24.64 -9.21
C PHE A 6 9.52 23.57 -9.59
N ASN A 7 9.38 23.24 -10.87
CA ASN A 7 8.44 22.20 -11.34
C ASN A 7 8.77 20.82 -10.77
N VAL A 8 10.05 20.47 -10.70
CA VAL A 8 10.52 19.23 -10.07
C VAL A 8 10.18 19.23 -8.58
N PHE A 9 10.42 20.33 -7.87
CA PHE A 9 10.04 20.46 -6.47
C PHE A 9 8.53 20.29 -6.27
N ILE A 10 7.71 20.95 -7.10
CA ILE A 10 6.25 20.86 -7.04
C ILE A 10 5.76 19.43 -7.27
N PHE A 11 6.39 18.69 -8.19
CA PHE A 11 6.10 17.28 -8.41
C PHE A 11 6.37 16.44 -7.14
N PHE A 12 7.57 16.56 -6.56
CA PHE A 12 7.91 15.81 -5.35
C PHE A 12 7.07 16.22 -4.14
N TYR A 13 6.67 17.49 -4.05
CA TYR A 13 5.72 17.96 -3.05
C TYR A 13 4.36 17.29 -3.21
N GLY A 14 3.83 17.18 -4.44
CA GLY A 14 2.61 16.43 -4.73
C GLY A 14 2.71 14.95 -4.33
N TRP A 15 3.82 14.30 -4.66
CA TRP A 15 4.07 12.91 -4.24
C TRP A 15 4.12 12.78 -2.71
N TYR A 16 4.80 13.70 -2.02
CA TYR A 16 4.87 13.74 -0.56
C TYR A 16 3.48 13.89 0.06
N CYS A 17 2.66 14.82 -0.44
CA CYS A 17 1.26 14.98 -0.02
C CYS A 17 0.44 13.71 -0.24
N TRP A 18 0.66 12.97 -1.33
CA TRP A 18 0.03 11.67 -1.53
C TRP A 18 0.43 10.68 -0.42
N THR A 19 1.71 10.55 -0.08
CA THR A 19 2.12 9.58 0.96
C THR A 19 1.45 9.88 2.32
N PHE A 20 1.22 11.15 2.62
CA PHE A 20 0.46 11.56 3.80
C PHE A 20 -1.02 11.19 3.68
N ALA A 21 -1.64 11.49 2.53
CA ALA A 21 -3.03 11.14 2.27
C ALA A 21 -3.26 9.63 2.32
N GLU A 22 -2.36 8.82 1.75
CA GLU A 22 -2.35 7.36 1.85
C GLU A 22 -2.41 6.91 3.30
N TYR A 23 -1.50 7.41 4.15
CA TYR A 23 -1.46 7.07 5.57
C TYR A 23 -2.78 7.44 6.27
N MET A 24 -3.29 8.64 6.03
CA MET A 24 -4.53 9.14 6.66
C MET A 24 -5.76 8.33 6.22
N ILE A 25 -5.87 8.06 4.91
CA ILE A 25 -6.95 7.24 4.36
C ILE A 25 -6.85 5.82 4.91
N HIS A 26 -5.67 5.20 4.91
CA HIS A 26 -5.52 3.84 5.39
C HIS A 26 -5.88 3.73 6.89
N ARG A 27 -5.35 4.62 7.72
CA ARG A 27 -5.57 4.61 9.17
C ARG A 27 -6.99 4.97 9.57
N PHE A 28 -7.49 6.11 9.11
CA PHE A 28 -8.74 6.66 9.61
C PHE A 28 -9.91 6.23 8.75
N TRP A 29 -9.79 6.26 7.43
CA TRP A 29 -10.89 5.88 6.55
C TRP A 29 -11.01 4.35 6.49
N SER A 30 -10.04 3.65 5.90
CA SER A 30 -10.12 2.22 5.57
C SER A 30 -10.33 1.29 6.78
N HIS A 31 -9.88 1.69 7.97
CA HIS A 31 -10.06 0.96 9.23
C HIS A 31 -11.20 1.48 10.13
N THR A 32 -12.06 2.39 9.64
CA THR A 32 -13.26 2.80 10.39
C THR A 32 -14.18 1.59 10.61
N LYS A 33 -14.67 1.39 11.84
CA LYS A 33 -15.69 0.41 12.22
C LYS A 33 -17.12 0.87 11.82
N GLY A 34 -17.27 1.38 10.59
CA GLY A 34 -18.50 1.98 10.08
C GLY A 34 -19.47 0.95 9.52
N ASN A 35 -20.74 1.35 9.37
CA ASN A 35 -21.80 0.49 8.85
C ASN A 35 -21.43 -0.02 7.43
N LYS A 36 -21.34 -1.34 7.27
CA LYS A 36 -20.75 -2.04 6.11
C LYS A 36 -21.42 -1.77 4.75
N SER A 37 -22.52 -1.02 4.70
CA SER A 37 -23.45 -1.04 3.58
C SER A 37 -23.30 0.05 2.50
N ARG A 38 -22.35 1.00 2.57
CA ARG A 38 -22.36 2.11 1.58
C ARG A 38 -21.04 2.64 0.99
N LEU A 39 -19.86 2.17 1.39
CA LEU A 39 -18.60 2.75 0.89
C LEU A 39 -17.66 1.69 0.31
N ASN A 40 -17.45 1.74 -1.01
CA ASN A 40 -16.64 0.81 -1.79
C ASN A 40 -15.17 0.69 -1.33
N SER A 41 -14.59 1.74 -0.74
CA SER A 41 -13.21 1.69 -0.25
C SER A 41 -13.06 0.90 1.05
N LEU A 42 -14.00 1.05 1.99
CA LEU A 42 -14.05 0.31 3.26
C LEU A 42 -14.23 -1.19 3.00
N THR A 43 -15.21 -1.54 2.16
CA THR A 43 -15.53 -2.94 1.85
C THR A 43 -14.37 -3.60 1.09
N ARG A 44 -13.70 -2.88 0.18
CA ARG A 44 -12.50 -3.39 -0.51
C ARG A 44 -11.33 -3.64 0.44
N HIS A 45 -11.09 -2.75 1.40
CA HIS A 45 -9.98 -2.93 2.35
C HIS A 45 -10.23 -4.10 3.31
N GLN A 46 -11.43 -4.17 3.86
CA GLN A 46 -11.84 -5.29 4.72
C GLN A 46 -11.85 -6.62 3.95
N HIS A 47 -12.31 -6.62 2.69
CA HIS A 47 -12.22 -7.78 1.80
C HIS A 47 -10.77 -8.18 1.57
N HIS A 48 -9.89 -7.22 1.32
CA HIS A 48 -8.47 -7.47 1.11
C HIS A 48 -7.79 -8.07 2.35
N HIS A 49 -8.10 -7.59 3.55
CA HIS A 49 -7.63 -8.20 4.80
C HIS A 49 -8.07 -9.66 4.95
N SER A 50 -9.25 -10.00 4.43
CA SER A 50 -9.78 -11.37 4.46
C SER A 50 -9.25 -12.25 3.31
N HIS A 51 -8.99 -11.65 2.15
CA HIS A 51 -8.56 -12.29 0.90
C HIS A 51 -7.38 -11.51 0.29
N PRO A 52 -6.17 -11.63 0.89
CA PRO A 52 -5.02 -10.79 0.52
C PRO A 52 -4.55 -10.97 -0.93
N THR A 53 -4.78 -12.15 -1.51
CA THR A 53 -4.41 -12.48 -2.89
C THR A 53 -5.32 -11.84 -3.94
N GLU A 54 -6.52 -11.39 -3.55
CA GLU A 54 -7.53 -10.86 -4.47
C GLU A 54 -7.40 -9.34 -4.67
N ILE A 55 -6.26 -8.90 -5.20
CA ILE A 55 -6.05 -7.50 -5.57
C ILE A 55 -6.76 -7.23 -6.90
N ARG A 56 -7.86 -6.46 -6.84
CA ARG A 56 -8.74 -6.21 -8.00
C ARG A 56 -8.19 -5.24 -9.05
N VAL A 57 -7.08 -4.55 -8.78
CA VAL A 57 -6.48 -3.59 -9.73
C VAL A 57 -5.59 -4.33 -10.71
N THR A 58 -6.00 -4.39 -11.99
CA THR A 58 -5.30 -5.13 -13.04
C THR A 58 -4.02 -4.42 -13.50
N VAL A 59 -3.11 -5.18 -14.13
CA VAL A 59 -1.88 -4.64 -14.73
C VAL A 59 -2.18 -3.55 -15.77
N PHE A 60 -3.22 -3.74 -16.58
CA PHE A 60 -3.67 -2.74 -17.55
C PHE A 60 -4.04 -1.41 -16.87
N HIS A 61 -4.84 -1.44 -15.81
CA HIS A 61 -5.21 -0.23 -15.08
C HIS A 61 -3.99 0.49 -14.50
N ARG A 62 -3.00 -0.26 -13.97
CA ARG A 62 -1.74 0.32 -13.50
C ARG A 62 -0.97 1.00 -14.63
N GLY A 63 -0.90 0.36 -15.80
CA GLY A 63 -0.32 0.94 -17.01
C GLY A 63 -1.00 2.25 -17.39
N CYS A 64 -2.34 2.29 -17.40
CA CYS A 64 -3.09 3.52 -17.67
C CYS A 64 -2.81 4.63 -16.65
N MET A 65 -2.65 4.30 -15.36
CA MET A 65 -2.30 5.28 -14.32
C MET A 65 -0.92 5.91 -14.59
N PHE A 66 0.11 5.11 -14.87
CA PHE A 66 1.45 5.61 -15.21
C PHE A 66 1.46 6.40 -16.53
N PHE A 67 0.70 5.94 -17.54
CA PHE A 67 0.55 6.69 -18.79
C PHE A 67 -0.11 8.05 -18.55
N THR A 68 -1.13 8.11 -17.69
CA THR A 68 -1.77 9.38 -17.28
C THR A 68 -0.77 10.30 -16.58
N CYS A 69 0.12 9.77 -15.74
CA CYS A 69 1.19 10.56 -15.12
C CYS A 69 2.10 11.19 -16.18
N LEU A 70 2.51 10.43 -17.20
CA LEU A 70 3.33 10.95 -18.30
C LEU A 70 2.62 12.08 -19.06
N ILE A 71 1.34 11.89 -19.39
CA ILE A 71 0.55 12.94 -20.06
C ILE A 71 0.51 14.21 -19.20
N LEU A 72 0.23 14.11 -17.90
CA LEU A 72 0.19 15.26 -17.00
C LEU A 72 1.54 16.00 -16.93
N LEU A 73 2.66 15.27 -16.90
CA LEU A 73 3.99 15.88 -16.92
C LEU A 73 4.24 16.64 -18.23
N LEU A 74 3.90 16.04 -19.37
CA LEU A 74 4.04 16.69 -20.68
C LEU A 74 3.14 17.92 -20.79
N THR A 75 1.89 17.83 -20.34
CA THR A 75 0.97 18.96 -20.27
C THR A 75 1.51 20.08 -19.37
N GLY A 76 2.11 19.74 -18.23
CA GLY A 76 2.66 20.72 -17.30
C GLY A 76 3.80 21.57 -17.87
N ILE A 77 4.59 21.01 -18.79
CA ILE A 77 5.67 21.74 -19.48
C ILE A 77 5.10 22.91 -20.29
N TYR A 78 3.95 22.73 -20.94
CA TYR A 78 3.39 23.71 -21.86
C TYR A 78 2.30 24.61 -21.26
N ILE A 79 1.62 24.15 -20.19
CA ILE A 79 0.44 24.85 -19.66
C ILE A 79 0.74 25.54 -18.33
N HIS A 80 1.03 24.79 -17.27
CA HIS A 80 1.14 25.35 -15.93
C HIS A 80 1.79 24.38 -14.93
N PHE A 81 2.50 24.91 -13.93
CA PHE A 81 3.20 24.09 -12.92
C PHE A 81 2.25 23.19 -12.09
N ILE A 82 0.96 23.53 -11.99
CA ILE A 82 -0.03 22.75 -11.22
C ILE A 82 -0.16 21.31 -11.72
N PHE A 83 0.08 21.07 -13.01
CA PHE A 83 0.06 19.73 -13.57
C PHE A 83 1.19 18.85 -13.04
N PHE A 84 2.34 19.43 -12.66
CA PHE A 84 3.40 18.69 -11.95
C PHE A 84 2.95 18.25 -10.56
N TYR A 85 2.22 19.10 -9.83
CA TYR A 85 1.66 18.73 -8.52
C TYR A 85 0.66 17.57 -8.65
N ILE A 86 -0.27 17.65 -9.60
CA ILE A 86 -1.25 16.60 -9.88
C ILE A 86 -0.55 15.32 -10.35
N ALA A 87 0.46 15.43 -11.21
CA ALA A 87 1.29 14.30 -11.63
C ALA A 87 2.00 13.64 -10.45
N GLY A 88 2.50 14.43 -9.48
CA GLY A 88 3.11 13.94 -8.25
C GLY A 88 2.12 13.15 -7.39
N LEU A 89 0.92 13.69 -7.16
CA LEU A 89 -0.17 13.00 -6.46
C LEU A 89 -0.54 11.67 -7.15
N MET A 90 -0.73 11.70 -8.47
CA MET A 90 -1.10 10.53 -9.27
C MET A 90 0.02 9.48 -9.30
N THR A 91 1.27 9.93 -9.37
CA THR A 91 2.44 9.04 -9.31
C THR A 91 2.49 8.35 -7.94
N GLY A 92 2.27 9.10 -6.86
CA GLY A 92 2.14 8.53 -5.53
C GLY A 92 1.07 7.44 -5.47
N PHE A 93 -0.13 7.71 -5.97
CA PHE A 93 -1.22 6.71 -6.01
C PHE A 93 -0.89 5.48 -6.86
N SER A 94 -0.24 5.69 -8.00
CA SER A 94 0.18 4.61 -8.91
C SER A 94 1.23 3.71 -8.25
N LEU A 95 2.22 4.34 -7.59
CA LEU A 95 3.26 3.65 -6.84
C LEU A 95 2.69 2.91 -5.64
N PHE A 96 1.82 3.54 -4.85
CA PHE A 96 1.08 2.88 -3.77
C PHE A 96 0.43 1.60 -4.26
N SER A 97 -0.33 1.72 -5.35
CA SER A 97 -1.03 0.57 -5.90
C SER A 97 -0.04 -0.54 -6.28
N LEU A 98 1.05 -0.19 -6.97
CA LEU A 98 2.04 -1.13 -7.48
C LEU A 98 2.82 -1.81 -6.35
N ILE A 99 3.34 -1.01 -5.41
CA ILE A 99 4.05 -1.47 -4.23
C ILE A 99 3.15 -2.41 -3.44
N HIS A 100 1.90 -2.03 -3.18
CA HIS A 100 0.94 -2.89 -2.48
C HIS A 100 0.80 -4.26 -3.17
N TYR A 101 0.67 -4.28 -4.50
CA TYR A 101 0.66 -5.53 -5.25
C TYR A 101 1.95 -6.33 -5.12
N ILE A 102 3.10 -5.66 -5.20
CA ILE A 102 4.42 -6.28 -5.05
C ILE A 102 4.57 -6.90 -3.66
N LEU A 103 4.15 -6.22 -2.59
CA LEU A 103 4.26 -6.71 -1.21
C LEU A 103 3.47 -8.01 -0.98
N HIS A 104 2.47 -8.29 -1.81
CA HIS A 104 1.74 -9.57 -1.82
C HIS A 104 2.38 -10.65 -2.70
N GLN A 105 3.54 -10.39 -3.30
CA GLN A 105 4.32 -11.39 -4.03
C GLN A 105 5.41 -12.00 -3.14
N SER A 106 5.68 -13.30 -3.34
CA SER A 106 6.66 -14.04 -2.53
C SER A 106 8.11 -13.53 -2.64
N TRP A 107 8.40 -12.71 -3.65
CA TRP A 107 9.73 -12.14 -3.88
C TRP A 107 9.86 -10.70 -3.38
N ALA A 108 8.81 -10.13 -2.76
CA ALA A 108 8.77 -8.75 -2.28
C ALA A 108 9.93 -8.38 -1.36
N GLU A 109 10.35 -9.32 -0.50
CA GLU A 109 11.41 -9.13 0.49
C GLU A 109 12.73 -8.69 -0.14
N LYS A 110 13.00 -9.13 -1.38
CA LYS A 110 14.22 -8.77 -2.12
C LYS A 110 14.24 -7.30 -2.55
N LEU A 111 13.08 -6.69 -2.75
CA LEU A 111 12.97 -5.30 -3.21
C LEU A 111 12.65 -4.34 -2.06
N PHE A 112 11.76 -4.75 -1.15
CA PHE A 112 11.19 -3.88 -0.13
C PHE A 112 11.09 -4.56 1.24
N PRO A 113 12.21 -5.00 1.85
CA PRO A 113 12.17 -5.80 3.08
C PRO A 113 11.49 -5.05 4.24
N ALA A 114 11.76 -3.76 4.41
CA ALA A 114 11.16 -2.96 5.48
C ALA A 114 9.66 -2.68 5.26
N LEU A 115 9.24 -2.40 4.02
CA LEU A 115 7.82 -2.20 3.71
C LEU A 115 7.04 -3.51 3.85
N LEU A 116 7.66 -4.63 3.44
CA LEU A 116 7.09 -5.95 3.60
C LEU A 116 6.89 -6.27 5.08
N GLU A 117 7.88 -6.06 5.93
CA GLU A 117 7.75 -6.30 7.37
C GLU A 117 6.57 -5.52 7.96
N PHE A 118 6.47 -4.21 7.69
CA PHE A 118 5.38 -3.37 8.18
C PHE A 118 4.02 -3.86 7.68
N HIS A 119 3.93 -4.15 6.38
CA HIS A 119 2.70 -4.61 5.74
C HIS A 119 2.25 -5.99 6.23
N MET A 120 3.19 -6.90 6.48
CA MET A 120 2.88 -8.23 7.02
C MET A 120 2.48 -8.15 8.49
N VAL A 121 3.15 -7.32 9.30
CA VAL A 121 2.72 -7.05 10.69
C VAL A 121 1.30 -6.50 10.70
N HIS A 122 0.98 -5.56 9.80
CA HIS A 122 -0.36 -5.01 9.65
C HIS A 122 -1.41 -6.09 9.37
N HIS A 123 -1.17 -6.94 8.38
CA HIS A 123 -2.13 -7.96 7.97
C HIS A 123 -2.28 -9.10 8.98
N LEU A 124 -1.20 -9.50 9.65
CA LEU A 124 -1.18 -10.77 10.39
C LEU A 124 -1.27 -10.60 11.91
N LYS A 125 -0.81 -9.47 12.47
CA LYS A 125 -0.65 -9.32 13.93
C LYS A 125 -1.29 -8.05 14.49
N GLN A 126 -1.14 -6.92 13.79
CA GLN A 126 -1.47 -5.59 14.33
C GLN A 126 -2.19 -4.74 13.26
N PRO A 127 -3.47 -5.02 12.95
CA PRO A 127 -4.23 -4.28 11.93
C PRO A 127 -4.47 -2.81 12.29
N ASP A 128 -4.21 -2.42 13.54
CA ASP A 128 -4.28 -1.05 14.05
C ASP A 128 -2.92 -0.31 14.04
N ARG A 129 -1.89 -0.88 13.39
CA ARG A 129 -0.54 -0.31 13.23
C ARG A 129 -0.03 -0.48 11.80
N CYS A 130 1.11 0.12 11.47
CA CYS A 130 1.80 -0.02 10.19
C CYS A 130 0.91 0.34 8.99
N PHE A 131 0.38 1.56 8.99
CA PHE A 131 -0.55 2.03 7.95
C PHE A 131 0.15 2.51 6.69
N GLY A 132 1.44 2.85 6.74
CA GLY A 132 2.20 3.23 5.55
C GLY A 132 2.51 2.03 4.67
N VAL A 133 2.04 2.05 3.42
CA VAL A 133 2.29 0.99 2.43
C VAL A 133 3.43 1.38 1.48
N SER A 134 3.44 2.64 1.03
CA SER A 134 4.50 3.16 0.16
C SER A 134 5.73 3.61 0.96
N VAL A 135 5.53 4.15 2.16
CA VAL A 135 6.57 4.72 3.02
C VAL A 135 6.24 4.49 4.50
N THR A 136 7.25 4.29 5.34
CA THR A 136 7.07 3.99 6.78
C THR A 136 7.29 5.19 7.71
N TRP A 137 7.70 6.35 7.21
CA TRP A 137 8.00 7.48 8.08
C TRP A 137 6.76 8.06 8.77
N TRP A 138 5.58 7.98 8.15
CA TRP A 138 4.35 8.43 8.80
C TRP A 138 4.01 7.56 10.02
N ASP A 139 4.27 6.26 9.96
CA ASP A 139 4.18 5.39 11.13
C ASP A 139 5.16 5.78 12.23
N ARG A 140 6.37 6.24 11.88
CA ARG A 140 7.34 6.76 12.87
C ARG A 140 6.85 8.06 13.50
N VAL A 141 6.40 9.01 12.68
CA VAL A 141 5.88 10.32 13.12
C VAL A 141 4.70 10.15 14.07
N PHE A 142 3.75 9.28 13.71
CA PHE A 142 2.53 9.06 14.48
C PHE A 142 2.60 7.88 15.46
N LYS A 143 3.78 7.30 15.66
CA LYS A 143 4.05 6.19 16.59
C LYS A 143 3.16 4.96 16.38
N THR A 144 2.90 4.63 15.11
CA THR A 144 2.18 3.41 14.69
C THR A 144 3.13 2.37 14.08
N THR A 145 4.42 2.40 14.43
CA THR A 145 5.39 1.36 14.03
C THR A 145 5.06 0.00 14.66
N PRO A 146 5.63 -1.10 14.14
CA PRO A 146 5.51 -2.42 14.75
C PRO A 146 5.85 -2.36 16.25
N ALA A 147 5.04 -2.99 17.10
CA ALA A 147 5.37 -3.05 18.53
C ALA A 147 6.63 -3.92 18.76
N SER A 148 7.35 -3.69 19.86
CA SER A 148 8.51 -4.53 20.19
C SER A 148 8.15 -6.03 20.19
N GLY A 149 8.97 -6.88 19.56
CA GLY A 149 8.71 -8.32 19.44
C GLY A 149 7.65 -8.72 18.41
N SER A 150 7.21 -7.81 17.52
CA SER A 150 6.22 -8.12 16.50
C SER A 150 6.78 -8.65 15.18
N LYS A 151 8.05 -9.07 15.11
CA LYS A 151 8.62 -9.64 13.89
C LYS A 151 7.85 -10.90 13.49
N ILE A 152 7.52 -11.01 12.22
CA ILE A 152 6.85 -12.20 11.67
C ILE A 152 7.93 -13.21 11.28
N SER A 153 7.78 -14.47 11.71
CA SER A 153 8.73 -15.52 11.35
C SER A 153 8.67 -15.84 9.84
N THR A 154 9.81 -16.20 9.25
CA THR A 154 9.91 -16.56 7.84
C THR A 154 9.00 -17.74 7.48
N LYS A 155 8.72 -18.63 8.44
CA LYS A 155 7.77 -19.75 8.26
C LYS A 155 6.35 -19.27 8.03
N ILE A 156 5.88 -18.26 8.79
CA ILE A 156 4.55 -17.65 8.61
C ILE A 156 4.48 -16.92 7.27
N ILE A 157 5.52 -16.16 6.91
CA ILE A 157 5.59 -15.46 5.61
C ILE A 157 5.57 -16.48 4.46
N SER A 158 6.33 -17.58 4.57
CA SER A 158 6.33 -18.65 3.58
C SER A 158 4.97 -19.35 3.50
N PHE A 159 4.27 -19.55 4.62
CA PHE A 159 2.92 -20.11 4.62
C PHE A 159 1.91 -19.16 3.98
N TYR A 160 2.01 -17.86 4.27
CA TYR A 160 1.19 -16.82 3.67
C TYR A 160 1.26 -16.84 2.14
N TYR A 161 2.47 -16.91 1.58
CA TYR A 161 2.66 -17.01 0.13
C TYR A 161 2.44 -18.42 -0.44
N GLY A 162 2.67 -19.47 0.35
CA GLY A 162 2.52 -20.86 -0.06
C GLY A 162 1.05 -21.32 -0.10
N GLY A 163 0.26 -20.94 0.90
CA GLY A 163 -1.19 -21.18 0.95
C GLY A 163 -1.93 -20.48 -0.19
N ALA A 164 -1.44 -19.31 -0.62
CA ALA A 164 -1.95 -18.57 -1.78
C ALA A 164 -1.82 -19.33 -3.12
N LYS A 165 -0.85 -20.23 -3.27
CA LYS A 165 -0.65 -21.03 -4.50
C LYS A 165 -1.43 -22.35 -4.51
N GLY A 166 -1.93 -22.83 -3.36
CA GLY A 166 -2.44 -24.19 -3.20
C GLY A 166 -3.95 -24.41 -3.36
N LYS A 167 -4.78 -23.36 -3.42
CA LYS A 167 -6.25 -23.53 -3.43
C LYS A 167 -6.92 -22.62 -4.46
N LYS A 168 -6.98 -23.08 -5.72
CA LYS A 168 -7.77 -22.42 -6.78
C LYS A 168 -9.30 -22.55 -6.62
N ASN A 169 -9.81 -23.40 -5.72
CA ASN A 169 -11.24 -23.74 -5.65
C ASN A 169 -11.91 -23.68 -4.25
N GLN A 170 -11.38 -22.92 -3.28
CA GLN A 170 -12.10 -22.67 -2.01
C GLN A 170 -11.92 -21.23 -1.54
N PRO A 171 -13.00 -20.53 -1.10
CA PRO A 171 -12.88 -19.24 -0.44
C PRO A 171 -12.20 -19.49 0.91
N THR A 172 -10.89 -19.35 0.94
CA THR A 172 -10.11 -19.56 2.15
C THR A 172 -10.14 -18.26 2.93
N ARG A 173 -11.02 -18.21 3.92
CA ARG A 173 -10.87 -17.29 5.04
C ARG A 173 -9.48 -17.58 5.63
N PHE A 174 -8.54 -16.66 5.47
CA PHE A 174 -7.17 -16.82 5.97
C PHE A 174 -7.21 -16.66 7.50
N SER A 175 -7.56 -17.72 8.22
CA SER A 175 -7.37 -17.80 9.68
C SER A 175 -6.03 -18.49 9.92
N LEU A 176 -5.01 -17.71 10.27
CA LEU A 176 -3.80 -18.29 10.86
C LEU A 176 -4.20 -19.00 12.16
N ASP A 177 -3.74 -20.23 12.33
CA ASP A 177 -3.80 -20.91 13.62
C ASP A 177 -3.01 -20.08 14.64
N GLU A 178 -3.63 -19.72 15.77
CA GLU A 178 -3.00 -18.92 16.83
C GLU A 178 -1.71 -19.57 17.36
N SER A 179 -1.58 -20.89 17.23
CA SER A 179 -0.36 -21.62 17.57
C SER A 179 0.87 -21.12 16.80
N LEU A 180 0.70 -20.67 15.55
CA LEU A 180 1.79 -20.16 14.71
C LEU A 180 2.18 -18.73 15.04
N LEU A 181 1.33 -17.95 15.73
CA LEU A 181 1.59 -16.57 16.11
C LEU A 181 2.39 -16.44 17.42
N ASN A 182 2.44 -17.52 18.20
CA ASN A 182 3.08 -17.58 19.53
C ASN A 182 4.46 -18.26 19.54
N ASP A 183 4.93 -18.80 18.40
CA ASP A 183 6.32 -19.28 18.26
C ASP A 183 7.26 -18.08 18.04
N SER A 184 7.60 -17.40 19.15
CA SER A 184 8.67 -16.40 19.23
C SER A 184 9.54 -16.63 20.45
#